data_AF-A0A929NGX0-F1
#
_entry.id   AF-A0A929NGX0-F1
#
_cell.length_a   1.000
_cell.length_b   1.000
_cell.length_c   1.000
_cell.angle_alpha   90.00
_cell.angle_beta   90.00
_cell.angle_gamma   90.00
#
_symmetry.space_group_name_H-M   'P 1'
#
loop_
_entity.id
_entity.type
_entity.pdbx_description
1 polymer ?
#
loop_
_entity_poly.entity_id
_entity_poly.type
_entity_poly.pdbx_seq_one_letter_code
_entity_poly.pdbx_strand_id
1 'polypeptide(L)' 'MYKIINVRVLQDYQLELEFADGKKGIVDLSHLVGKGVFSLWDDY' A
#
# COMPACT_ATOMS: atom_id res chain seq x y z
N MET A 1 13.32 -13.79 2.97
CA MET A 1 11.85 -13.61 3.03
C MET A 1 11.58 -12.23 3.59
N TYR A 2 10.85 -11.38 2.87
CA TYR A 2 10.52 -10.03 3.36
C TYR A 2 9.34 -10.13 4.33
N LYS A 3 9.48 -9.58 5.54
CA LYS A 3 8.42 -9.54 6.56
C LYS A 3 8.07 -8.09 6.81
N ILE A 4 6.81 -7.72 6.55
CA ILE A 4 6.28 -6.41 6.90
C ILE A 4 5.90 -6.44 8.38
N ILE A 5 6.35 -5.44 9.13
CA ILE A 5 6.10 -5.30 10.57
C ILE A 5 5.19 -4.12 10.89
N ASN A 6 5.05 -3.16 9.97
CA ASN A 6 4.13 -2.03 10.11
C ASN A 6 3.58 -1.63 8.74
N VAL A 7 2.32 -1.18 8.73
CA VAL A 7 1.63 -0.66 7.55
C VAL A 7 0.85 0.58 7.98
N ARG A 8 1.06 1.70 7.28
CA ARG A 8 0.22 2.89 7.43
C ARG A 8 -0.42 3.23 6.11
N VAL A 9 -1.73 3.47 6.16
CA VAL A 9 -2.50 3.97 5.03
C VAL A 9 -2.31 5.47 4.96
N LEU A 10 -1.88 5.95 3.80
CA LEU A 10 -1.74 7.37 3.49
C LEU A 10 -2.87 7.80 2.55
N GLN A 11 -2.85 9.07 2.16
CA GLN A 11 -3.76 9.62 1.16
C GLN A 11 -3.43 9.09 -0.25
N ASP A 12 -4.35 9.32 -1.20
CA ASP A 12 -4.14 9.04 -2.62
C ASP A 12 -3.73 7.58 -2.92
N TYR A 13 -4.31 6.61 -2.20
CA TYR A 13 -4.03 5.17 -2.35
C TYR A 13 -2.57 4.76 -2.08
N GLN A 14 -1.84 5.54 -1.28
CA GLN A 14 -0.46 5.23 -0.90
C GLN A 14 -0.39 4.45 0.41
N LEU A 15 0.59 3.54 0.50
CA LEU A 15 0.91 2.80 1.72
C LEU A 15 2.37 3.02 2.11
N GLU A 16 2.60 3.37 3.37
CA GLU A 16 3.93 3.30 3.99
C GLU A 16 4.11 1.92 4.63
N LEU A 17 5.19 1.22 4.27
CA LEU A 17 5.54 -0.10 4.77
C LEU A 17 6.85 -0.04 5.54
N GLU A 18 6.91 -0.74 6.66
CA GLU A 18 8.14 -1.01 7.40
C GLU A 18 8.44 -2.50 7.40
N PHE A 19 9.65 -2.85 6.99
CA PHE A 19 10.14 -4.22 6.93
C PHE A 19 10.94 -4.57 8.19
N ALA A 20 10.95 -5.86 8.54
CA ALA A 20 11.69 -6.39 9.68
C ALA A 20 13.22 -6.19 9.56
N ASP A 21 13.74 -5.95 8.36
CA ASP A 21 15.14 -5.62 8.12
C ASP A 21 15.45 -4.11 8.32
N GLY A 22 14.47 -3.34 8.81
CA GLY A 22 14.59 -1.92 9.11
C GLY A 22 14.33 -1.01 7.90
N LYS A 23 14.08 -1.55 6.70
CA LYS A 23 13.75 -0.72 5.54
C LYS A 23 12.34 -0.15 5.64
N LYS A 24 12.18 1.08 5.17
CA LYS A 24 10.87 1.74 5.02
C LYS A 24 10.70 2.20 3.58
N GLY A 25 9.47 2.17 3.10
CA GLY A 25 9.17 2.63 1.74
C GLY A 25 7.69 2.97 1.59
N ILE A 26 7.42 3.85 0.63
CA ILE A 26 6.06 4.20 0.23
C ILE A 26 5.79 3.57 -1.13
N VAL A 27 4.64 2.93 -1.26
CA VAL A 27 4.16 2.37 -2.52
C VAL A 27 2.84 3.01 -2.91
N ASP A 28 2.73 3.38 -4.18
CA ASP A 28 1.50 3.88 -4.78
C ASP A 28 0.70 2.73 -5.39
N LEU A 29 -0.55 2.58 -4.96
CA LEU A 29 -1.48 1.57 -5.47
C LEU A 29 -2.55 2.16 -6.39
N SER A 30 -2.48 3.45 -6.73
CA SER A 30 -3.46 4.12 -7.61
C SER A 30 -3.68 3.38 -8.93
N HIS A 31 -2.62 2.78 -9.49
CA HIS A 31 -2.66 2.01 -10.73
C HIS A 31 -3.48 0.72 -10.66
N LEU A 32 -3.85 0.25 -9.46
CA LEU A 32 -4.69 -0.93 -9.23
C LEU A 32 -6.17 -0.58 -9.03
N VAL A 33 -6.50 0.67 -8.71
CA VAL A 33 -7.86 1.18 -8.49
C VAL A 33 -8.75 0.81 -9.68
N GLY A 34 -9.95 0.29 -9.38
CA GLY A 34 -10.91 -0.15 -10.40
C GLY A 34 -10.62 -1.53 -11.03
N LYS A 35 -9.49 -2.18 -10.71
CA LYS A 35 -9.08 -3.44 -11.35
C LYS A 35 -9.29 -4.67 -10.46
N GLY A 36 -10.05 -5.64 -10.95
CA GLY A 36 -10.19 -6.96 -10.32
C GLY A 36 -10.68 -6.88 -8.88
N VAL A 37 -9.88 -7.37 -7.93
CA VAL A 37 -10.24 -7.31 -6.50
C VAL A 37 -10.30 -5.88 -5.95
N PHE A 38 -9.67 -4.92 -6.63
CA PHE A 38 -9.68 -3.51 -6.30
C PHE A 38 -10.78 -2.73 -7.06
N SER A 39 -11.73 -3.42 -7.70
CA SER A 39 -12.82 -2.77 -8.45
C SER A 39 -13.77 -1.94 -7.57
N LEU A 40 -13.73 -2.12 -6.24
CA LEU A 40 -14.50 -1.33 -5.28
C LEU A 40 -13.72 -0.17 -4.66
N TRP A 41 -12.44 0.00 -5.01
CA TRP A 41 -11.70 1.18 -4.60
C TRP A 41 -12.12 2.31 -5.54
N ASP A 42 -13.09 3.12 -5.10
CA ASP A 42 -13.60 4.32 -5.78
C ASP A 42 -14.07 5.32 -4.71
N ASP A 43 -13.33 5.41 -3.61
CA ASP A 43 -13.71 6.16 -2.40
C ASP A 43 -12.98 7.51 -2.28
N TYR A 44 -12.35 8.00 -3.36
CA TYR A 44 -11.53 9.21 -3.35
C TYR A 44 -11.95 10.24 -4.40
#